data_AF-V9EQG7-F1
#
_entry.id   AF-V9EQG7-F1
#
_cell.length_a   1.000
_cell.length_b   1.000
_cell.length_c   1.000
_cell.angle_alpha   90.00
_cell.angle_beta   90.00
_cell.angle_gamma   90.00
#
_symmetry.space_group_name_H-M   'P 1'
#
loop_
_entity.id
_entity.type
_entity.pdbx_description
1 polymer ?
#
loop_
_entity_poly.entity_id
_entity_poly.type
_entity_poly.pdbx_seq_one_letter_code
_entity_poly.pdbx_strand_id
1 'polypeptide(L)' 'VSLTNVLAVNGKVSLVTVNKNWGDQVTLQNIKIKGKKVDVCQWSQGSTSGEPKKLGAGPSGSLCKYSTSTISYA' A
#
# COMPACT_ATOMS: atom_id res chain seq x y z
N VAL A 1 -8.57 6.63 1.76
CA VAL A 1 -7.33 7.45 1.80
C VAL A 1 -6.84 7.68 0.38
N SER A 2 -6.17 8.80 0.10
CA SER A 2 -5.52 9.05 -1.19
C SER A 2 -4.11 9.57 -0.96
N LEU A 3 -3.12 9.02 -1.68
CA LEU A 3 -1.75 9.52 -1.70
C LEU A 3 -1.41 9.96 -3.12
N THR A 4 -1.01 11.22 -3.26
CA THR A 4 -0.68 11.83 -4.55
C THR A 4 0.62 12.61 -4.43
N ASN A 5 1.54 12.44 -5.40
CA ASN A 5 2.82 13.17 -5.46
C ASN A 5 3.71 12.95 -4.22
N VAL A 6 3.88 11.69 -3.81
CA VAL A 6 4.65 11.33 -2.62
C VAL A 6 6.02 10.76 -3.00
N LEU A 7 7.07 11.25 -2.32
CA LEU A 7 8.38 10.61 -2.29
C LEU A 7 8.56 9.85 -0.97
N ALA A 8 8.57 8.53 -1.03
CA ALA A 8 8.89 7.66 0.10
C ALA A 8 10.37 7.28 0.05
N VAL A 9 11.11 7.48 1.14
CA VAL A 9 12.55 7.25 1.21
C VAL A 9 12.85 6.19 2.27
N ASN A 10 13.68 5.21 1.92
CA ASN A 10 14.17 4.17 2.85
C ASN A 10 13.05 3.35 3.52
N GLY A 11 12.05 2.94 2.74
CA GLY A 11 10.99 2.04 3.20
C GLY A 11 11.50 0.69 3.69
N LYS A 12 10.77 0.06 4.63
CA LYS A 12 11.14 -1.24 5.22
C LYS A 12 10.21 -2.39 4.87
N VAL A 13 8.89 -2.18 4.88
CA VAL A 13 7.90 -3.26 4.76
C VAL A 13 6.91 -2.95 3.64
N SER A 14 6.09 -1.92 3.82
CA SER A 14 5.14 -1.45 2.82
C SER A 14 5.03 0.09 2.86
N LEU A 15 4.55 0.69 1.77
CA LEU A 15 4.21 2.11 1.74
C LEU A 15 2.88 2.39 2.47
N VAL A 16 1.89 1.54 2.26
CA VAL A 16 0.59 1.60 2.94
C VAL A 16 0.05 0.19 3.16
N THR A 17 -0.73 0.02 4.23
CA THR A 17 -1.48 -1.21 4.51
C THR A 17 -2.95 -0.87 4.71
N VAL A 18 -3.85 -1.66 4.11
CA VAL A 18 -5.31 -1.52 4.23
C VAL A 18 -5.94 -2.80 4.76
N ASN A 19 -6.97 -2.69 5.60
CA ASN A 19 -7.69 -3.85 6.12
C ASN A 19 -8.89 -4.22 5.22
N LYS A 20 -8.80 -5.38 4.58
CA LYS A 20 -9.80 -5.86 3.61
C LYS A 20 -11.18 -6.09 4.26
N ASN A 21 -11.21 -6.66 5.45
CA ASN A 21 -12.43 -6.98 6.18
C ASN A 21 -13.14 -5.75 6.79
N TRP A 22 -12.47 -4.59 6.86
CA TRP A 22 -13.04 -3.35 7.36
C TRP A 22 -13.38 -2.35 6.24
N GLY A 23 -13.14 -2.73 4.98
CA GLY A 23 -13.48 -1.90 3.83
C GLY A 23 -12.54 -0.71 3.61
N ASP A 24 -11.35 -0.74 4.21
CA ASP A 24 -10.32 0.28 3.97
C ASP A 24 -10.01 0.36 2.48
N GLN A 25 -9.84 1.56 1.94
CA GLN A 25 -9.46 1.76 0.55
C GLN A 25 -8.38 2.84 0.43
N VAL A 26 -7.44 2.63 -0.48
CA VAL A 26 -6.44 3.63 -0.83
C VAL A 26 -6.34 3.81 -2.34
N THR A 27 -6.21 5.07 -2.76
CA THR A 27 -5.83 5.43 -4.15
C THR A 27 -4.43 6.00 -4.15
N LEU A 28 -3.56 5.52 -5.04
CA LEU A 28 -2.18 5.99 -5.16
C LEU A 28 -1.94 6.56 -6.55
N GLN A 29 -1.31 7.73 -6.62
CA GLN A 29 -0.96 8.38 -7.87
C GLN A 29 0.38 9.13 -7.76
N ASN A 30 1.23 8.98 -8.77
CA ASN A 30 2.53 9.62 -8.86
C ASN A 30 3.37 9.43 -7.58
N ILE A 31 3.71 8.18 -7.30
CA ILE A 31 4.50 7.79 -6.15
C ILE A 31 5.92 7.47 -6.61
N LYS A 32 6.90 7.98 -5.85
CA LYS A 32 8.30 7.64 -6.03
C LYS A 32 8.84 6.99 -4.77
N ILE A 33 9.45 5.82 -4.90
CA ILE A 33 10.06 5.07 -3.81
C ILE A 33 11.57 5.09 -4.01
N LYS A 34 12.29 5.74 -3.11
CA LYS A 34 13.76 5.79 -3.12
C LYS A 34 14.34 4.76 -2.15
N GLY A 35 15.21 3.89 -2.67
CA GLY A 35 15.87 2.83 -1.91
C GLY A 35 15.33 1.43 -2.21
N LYS A 36 15.28 0.55 -1.20
CA LYS A 36 14.85 -0.84 -1.39
C LYS A 36 13.38 -0.91 -1.82
N LYS A 37 13.07 -1.87 -2.70
CA LYS A 37 11.69 -2.18 -3.08
C LYS A 37 10.92 -2.67 -1.85
N VAL A 38 9.70 -2.17 -1.70
CA VAL A 38 8.76 -2.54 -0.63
C VAL A 38 7.39 -2.81 -1.26
N ASP A 39 6.50 -3.44 -0.51
CA ASP A 39 5.11 -3.61 -0.95
C ASP A 39 4.44 -2.24 -1.05
N VAL A 40 4.02 -1.86 -2.26
CA VAL A 40 3.40 -0.53 -2.48
C VAL A 40 2.07 -0.41 -1.74
N CYS A 41 1.26 -1.46 -1.74
CA CYS A 41 0.03 -1.53 -0.97
C CYS A 41 -0.12 -2.95 -0.44
N GLN A 42 -0.02 -3.12 0.88
CA GLN A 42 -0.29 -4.38 1.54
C GLN A 42 -1.77 -4.44 1.94
N TRP A 43 -2.36 -5.62 1.88
CA TRP A 43 -3.71 -5.85 2.35
C TRP A 43 -3.71 -6.91 3.45
N SER A 44 -4.46 -6.62 4.51
CA SER A 44 -4.51 -7.40 5.74
C SER A 44 -5.95 -7.74 6.13
N GLN A 45 -6.09 -8.71 7.02
CA GLN A 45 -7.28 -8.93 7.83
C GLN A 45 -7.06 -8.20 9.16
N GLY A 46 -7.74 -7.06 9.33
CA GLY A 46 -7.72 -6.28 10.55
C GLY A 46 -8.32 -7.07 11.72
N SER A 47 -7.78 -6.85 12.92
CA SER A 47 -8.26 -7.46 14.16
C SER A 47 -8.46 -6.41 15.25
N THR A 48 -9.50 -6.58 16.06
CA THR A 48 -9.71 -5.80 17.29
C THR A 48 -9.05 -6.45 18.51
N SER A 49 -8.53 -7.67 18.36
CA SER A 49 -7.79 -8.42 19.39
C SER A 49 -6.67 -9.25 18.75
N GLY A 50 -5.44 -9.04 19.18
CA GLY A 50 -4.26 -9.65 18.56
C GLY A 50 -3.79 -8.95 17.27
N GLU A 51 -2.82 -9.55 16.58
CA GLU A 51 -2.15 -8.93 15.44
C GLU A 51 -2.95 -9.12 14.13
N PRO A 52 -3.06 -8.07 13.27
CA PRO A 52 -3.63 -8.21 11.93
C PRO A 52 -2.85 -9.20 11.07
N LYS A 53 -3.56 -10.02 10.29
CA LYS A 53 -2.93 -11.01 9.41
C LYS A 53 -2.71 -10.44 8.01
N LYS A 54 -1.49 -10.52 7.47
CA LYS A 54 -1.23 -10.20 6.06
C LYS A 54 -1.97 -11.17 5.14
N LEU A 55 -2.71 -10.62 4.16
CA LEU A 55 -3.42 -11.39 3.14
C LEU A 55 -2.74 -11.32 1.77
N GLY A 56 -2.07 -10.20 1.46
CA GLY A 56 -1.33 -10.05 0.20
C GLY A 56 -0.74 -8.65 0.02
N ALA A 57 -0.23 -8.37 -1.18
CA ALA A 57 0.22 -7.04 -1.59
C ALA A 57 -0.06 -6.78 -3.09
N GLY A 58 0.03 -5.52 -3.52
CA GLY A 58 -0.12 -5.11 -4.91
C GLY A 58 -1.39 -4.30 -5.20
N PRO A 59 -1.64 -3.95 -6.49
CA PRO A 59 -2.91 -3.37 -6.90
C PRO A 59 -4.04 -4.37 -6.66
N SER A 60 -5.18 -3.91 -6.16
CA SER A 60 -6.32 -4.79 -5.87
C SER A 60 -7.62 -4.01 -5.94
N GLY A 61 -8.30 -4.09 -7.09
CA GLY A 61 -9.64 -3.54 -7.32
C GLY A 61 -9.88 -2.21 -6.63
N SER A 62 -10.88 -2.16 -5.74
CA SER A 62 -11.18 -0.99 -4.94
C SER A 62 -10.33 -0.83 -3.66
N LEU A 63 -9.67 -1.89 -3.22
CA LEU A 63 -8.89 -1.96 -1.98
C LEU A 63 -7.58 -1.15 -2.08
N CYS A 64 -6.81 -1.41 -3.13
CA CYS A 64 -5.56 -0.73 -3.46
C CYS A 64 -5.62 -0.26 -4.92
N LYS A 65 -6.16 0.95 -5.13
CA LYS A 65 -6.39 1.55 -6.45
C LYS A 65 -5.15 2.26 -6.95
N TYR A 66 -4.39 1.62 -7.83
CA TYR A 66 -3.30 2.25 -8.58
C TYR A 66 -2.89 1.42 -9.78
N SER A 67 -2.30 2.07 -10.79
CA SER A 67 -1.56 1.41 -11.86
C SER A 67 -0.10 1.28 -11.45
N THR A 68 0.56 0.16 -11.79
CA THR A 68 2.01 0.02 -11.58
C THR A 68 2.82 1.11 -12.27
N SER A 69 2.31 1.69 -13.37
CA SER A 69 2.94 2.81 -14.08
C SER A 69 2.98 4.12 -13.27
N THR A 70 2.16 4.25 -12.22
CA THR A 70 2.15 5.42 -11.34
C THR A 70 3.17 5.32 -10.20
N ILE A 71 3.86 4.17 -10.11
CA ILE A 71 4.89 3.89 -9.12
C ILE A 71 6.24 3.86 -9.80
N SER A 72 7.15 4.72 -9.35
CA SER A 72 8.53 4.77 -9.81
C SER A 72 9.50 4.47 -8.67
N TYR A 73 10.68 3.94 -9.03
CA TYR A 73 11.74 3.64 -8.07
C TYR A 73 13.00 4.43 -8.43
N ALA A 74 13.76 4.84 -7.42
CA ALA A 74 15.03 5.56 -7.58
C ALA A 74 16.07 5.18 -6.52
#